data_AF-A0A2S9PXA4-F1
#
_entry.id   AF-A0A2S9PXA4-F1
#
_cell.length_a   1.000
_cell.length_b   1.000
_cell.length_c   1.000
_cell.angle_alpha   90.00
_cell.angle_beta   90.00
_cell.angle_gamma   90.00
#
_symmetry.space_group_name_H-M   'P 1'
#
loop_
_entity.id
_entity.type
_entity.pdbx_description
1 polymer ?
#
loop_
_entity_poly.entity_id
_entity_poly.type
_entity_poly.pdbx_seq_one_letter_code
_entity_poly.pdbx_strand_id
1 'polypeptide(L)'
;MLFTFVGDWANPCRNSPSDPFVIVVEGTEHVDALLNAARVMLERFPILRDFVTEEEFWLHDMGAVRFAEFYGDKTTELVHGENYLIIRE
;
A
#
# COMPACT_ATOMS: atom_id res chain seq x y z
N MET A 1 6.26 -4.64 15.04
CA MET A 1 7.16 -5.24 14.03
C MET A 1 6.95 -4.52 12.72
N LEU A 2 7.97 -4.42 11.85
CA LEU A 2 7.81 -3.76 10.56
C LEU A 2 7.38 -4.75 9.49
N PHE A 3 6.52 -4.28 8.60
CA PHE A 3 6.09 -5.01 7.40
C PHE A 3 6.22 -4.09 6.19
N THR A 4 6.72 -4.63 5.09
CA THR A 4 6.78 -3.94 3.80
C THR A 4 5.75 -4.56 2.87
N PHE A 5 4.85 -3.74 2.32
CA PHE A 5 3.88 -4.13 1.32
C PHE A 5 4.21 -3.47 -0.01
N VAL A 6 4.27 -4.25 -1.07
CA VAL A 6 4.43 -3.79 -2.45
C VAL A 6 3.09 -3.95 -3.15
N GLY A 7 2.56 -2.87 -3.72
CA GLY A 7 1.26 -2.88 -4.37
C GLY A 7 1.13 -1.88 -5.49
N ASP A 8 -0.03 -1.89 -6.13
CA ASP A 8 -0.45 -0.94 -7.16
C ASP A 8 -1.98 -0.78 -7.08
N TRP A 9 -2.53 0.18 -7.81
CA TRP A 9 -3.95 0.51 -7.76
C TRP A 9 -4.79 -0.55 -8.46
N ALA A 10 -5.93 -0.92 -7.86
CA ALA A 10 -6.83 -1.92 -8.43
C ALA A 10 -7.56 -1.44 -9.69
N ASN A 11 -7.84 -0.12 -9.79
CA ASN A 11 -8.50 0.47 -10.94
C ASN A 11 -7.49 1.11 -11.92
N PRO A 12 -7.17 0.46 -13.05
CA PRO A 12 -6.28 1.03 -14.07
C PRO A 12 -6.93 2.18 -14.86
N CYS A 13 -8.26 2.35 -14.80
CA CYS A 13 -8.97 3.41 -15.53
C CYS A 13 -8.84 4.79 -14.88
N ARG A 14 -8.25 4.91 -13.68
CA ARG A 14 -7.85 6.20 -13.10
C ARG A 14 -6.51 6.67 -13.68
N ASN A 15 -6.37 6.70 -15.01
CA ASN A 15 -5.41 7.51 -15.80
C ASN A 15 -3.99 7.72 -15.22
N SER A 16 -3.45 6.74 -14.52
CA SER A 16 -2.03 6.67 -14.22
C SER A 16 -1.54 5.37 -14.84
N PRO A 17 -0.45 5.38 -15.64
CA PRO A 17 0.32 4.15 -15.84
C PRO A 17 0.62 3.56 -14.46
N SER A 18 0.79 2.22 -14.36
CA SER A 18 1.14 1.52 -13.11
C SER A 18 1.92 2.42 -12.16
N ASP A 19 1.32 2.78 -11.02
CA ASP A 19 1.92 3.69 -10.04
C ASP A 19 2.22 2.83 -8.82
N PRO A 20 3.20 1.90 -8.94
CA PRO A 20 3.46 0.97 -7.88
C PRO A 20 3.96 1.73 -6.66
N PHE A 21 3.53 1.28 -5.51
CA PHE A 21 3.93 1.85 -4.24
C PHE A 21 4.49 0.77 -3.33
N VAL A 22 5.34 1.21 -2.43
CA VAL A 22 5.85 0.40 -1.32
C VAL A 22 5.51 1.13 -0.05
N ILE A 23 4.79 0.46 0.85
CA ILE A 23 4.44 1.00 2.15
C ILE A 23 5.04 0.14 3.25
N VAL A 24 5.83 0.78 4.11
CA VAL A 24 6.42 0.17 5.30
C VAL A 24 5.66 0.67 6.51
N VAL A 25 5.08 -0.25 7.28
CA VAL A 25 4.33 0.09 8.50
C VAL A 25 4.64 -0.83 9.66
N GLU A 26 4.45 -0.33 10.87
CA GLU A 26 4.42 -1.15 12.07
C GLU A 26 3.12 -1.95 12.22
N GLY A 27 3.20 -3.16 12.77
CA GLY A 27 2.08 -3.96 13.22
C GLY A 27 2.49 -4.98 14.28
N THR A 28 1.55 -5.34 15.17
CA THR A 28 1.74 -6.45 16.13
C THR A 28 1.57 -7.79 15.44
N GLU A 29 0.64 -7.87 14.49
CA GLU A 29 0.48 -8.99 13.59
C GLU A 29 0.36 -8.51 12.13
N HIS A 30 0.41 -9.44 11.19
CA HIS A 30 0.28 -9.15 9.77
C HIS A 30 -1.05 -8.46 9.43
N VAL A 31 -2.15 -8.90 10.06
CA VAL A 31 -3.49 -8.31 9.86
C VAL A 31 -3.53 -6.86 10.34
N ASP A 32 -2.93 -6.55 11.48
CA ASP A 32 -2.84 -5.18 12.01
C ASP A 32 -2.01 -4.29 11.08
N ALA A 33 -0.91 -4.82 10.54
CA ALA A 33 -0.07 -4.11 9.59
C ALA A 33 -0.82 -3.79 8.29
N LEU A 34 -1.68 -4.69 7.80
CA LEU A 34 -2.52 -4.43 6.63
C LEU A 34 -3.52 -3.30 6.86
N LEU A 35 -4.16 -3.26 8.03
CA LEU A 35 -5.08 -2.17 8.41
C LEU A 35 -4.33 -0.85 8.58
N ASN A 36 -3.16 -0.86 9.23
CA ASN A 36 -2.32 0.32 9.36
C ASN A 36 -1.89 0.86 7.99
N ALA A 37 -1.44 -0.02 7.09
CA ALA A 37 -1.05 0.37 5.74
C ALA A 37 -2.24 0.96 4.96
N ALA A 38 -3.42 0.35 5.04
CA ALA A 38 -4.64 0.88 4.42
C ALA A 38 -4.99 2.28 4.96
N ARG A 39 -4.94 2.47 6.29
CA ARG A 39 -5.18 3.76 6.93
C ARG A 39 -4.21 4.84 6.44
N VAL A 40 -2.91 4.56 6.44
CA VAL A 40 -1.88 5.48 5.95
C VAL A 40 -2.12 5.85 4.48
N MET A 41 -2.47 4.88 3.63
CA MET A 41 -2.80 5.14 2.23
C MET A 41 -4.04 6.03 2.09
N LEU A 42 -5.10 5.77 2.85
CA LEU A 42 -6.33 6.58 2.83
C LEU A 42 -6.15 7.97 3.45
N GLU A 43 -5.20 8.16 4.36
CA GLU A 43 -4.81 9.49 4.86
C GLU A 43 -4.00 10.26 3.82
N ARG A 44 -3.09 9.58 3.11
CA ARG A 44 -2.27 10.20 2.07
C ARG A 44 -3.04 10.50 0.79
N PHE A 45 -4.08 9.73 0.50
CA PHE A 45 -4.97 9.91 -0.65
C PHE A 45 -6.44 10.03 -0.21
N PRO A 46 -6.84 11.17 0.39
CA PRO A 46 -8.16 11.32 1.00
C PRO A 46 -9.35 11.07 0.07
N ILE A 47 -9.19 11.32 -1.24
CA ILE A 47 -10.22 11.07 -2.26
C ILE A 47 -10.67 9.60 -2.29
N LEU A 48 -9.83 8.66 -1.84
CA LEU A 48 -10.18 7.24 -1.80
C LEU A 48 -11.18 6.91 -0.68
N ARG A 49 -11.24 7.73 0.39
CA ARG A 49 -12.17 7.52 1.50
C ARG A 49 -13.64 7.66 1.10
N ASP A 50 -13.92 8.31 -0.04
CA ASP A 50 -15.26 8.38 -0.61
C ASP A 50 -15.71 7.05 -1.25
N PHE A 51 -14.78 6.12 -1.48
CA PHE A 51 -15.00 4.90 -2.25
C PHE A 51 -14.65 3.61 -1.51
N VAL A 52 -13.77 3.66 -0.52
CA VAL A 52 -13.27 2.46 0.15
C VAL A 52 -12.89 2.73 1.61
N THR A 53 -13.20 1.78 2.49
CA THR A 53 -12.78 1.79 3.90
C THR A 53 -11.40 1.14 4.09
N GLU A 54 -10.82 1.24 5.29
CA GLU A 54 -9.54 0.60 5.63
C GLU A 54 -9.60 -0.92 5.48
N GLU A 55 -10.73 -1.53 5.83
CA GLU A 55 -10.98 -2.98 5.76
C GLU A 55 -11.14 -3.46 4.30
N GLU A 56 -11.68 -2.60 3.43
CA GLU A 56 -11.95 -2.92 2.02
C GLU A 56 -10.78 -2.55 1.10
N PHE A 57 -9.84 -1.72 1.56
CA PHE A 57 -8.81 -1.09 0.72
C PHE A 57 -8.04 -2.09 -0.15
N TRP A 58 -7.75 -3.28 0.36
CA TRP A 58 -6.97 -4.28 -0.36
C TRP A 58 -7.79 -5.31 -1.16
N LEU A 59 -9.11 -5.21 -1.09
CA LEU A 59 -10.04 -6.19 -1.66
C LEU A 59 -11.01 -5.56 -2.66
N HIS A 60 -11.01 -4.22 -2.75
CA HIS A 60 -12.00 -3.46 -3.51
C HIS A 60 -11.39 -2.90 -4.81
N ASP A 61 -12.21 -2.83 -5.85
CA ASP A 61 -11.78 -2.38 -7.18
C ASP A 61 -11.29 -0.92 -7.19
N MET A 62 -11.71 -0.10 -6.23
CA MET A 62 -11.26 1.29 -6.06
C MET A 62 -10.10 1.45 -5.06
N GLY A 63 -9.58 0.35 -4.54
CA GLY A 63 -8.47 0.31 -3.61
C GLY A 63 -7.16 -0.08 -4.28
N ALA A 64 -6.43 -1.01 -3.68
CA ALA A 64 -5.12 -1.47 -4.14
C ALA A 64 -5.01 -3.00 -4.16
N VAL A 65 -4.11 -3.47 -5.02
CA VAL A 65 -3.70 -4.88 -5.10
C VAL A 65 -2.30 -5.00 -4.51
N ARG A 66 -2.08 -6.07 -3.72
CA ARG A 66 -0.76 -6.42 -3.18
C ARG A 66 -0.09 -7.41 -4.10
N PHE A 67 1.18 -7.15 -4.45
CA PHE A 67 2.00 -8.06 -5.25
C PHE A 67 2.97 -8.88 -4.42
N ALA A 68 3.53 -8.27 -3.37
CA ALA A 68 4.50 -8.91 -2.50
C ALA A 68 4.47 -8.27 -1.12
N GLU A 69 4.79 -9.06 -0.11
CA GLU A 69 4.71 -8.68 1.29
C GLU A 69 5.89 -9.29 2.05
N PHE A 70 6.55 -8.51 2.89
CA PHE A 70 7.78 -8.92 3.56
C PHE A 70 7.80 -8.48 5.01
N TYR A 71 8.49 -9.27 5.83
CA TYR A 71 8.82 -8.89 7.19
C TYR A 71 10.07 -7.98 7.22
N GLY A 72 10.00 -6.90 7.98
CA GLY A 72 11.02 -5.84 8.05
C GLY A 72 10.87 -4.76 6.97
N ASP A 73 11.70 -3.72 7.06
CA ASP A 73 11.88 -2.73 5.98
C ASP A 73 12.77 -3.33 4.87
N LYS A 74 12.21 -3.49 3.68
CA LYS A 74 12.89 -4.03 2.49
C LYS A 74 13.14 -3.00 1.40
N THR A 75 12.92 -1.72 1.69
CA THR A 75 13.01 -0.64 0.69
C THR A 75 14.41 -0.47 0.10
N THR A 76 15.48 -0.85 0.81
CA THR A 76 16.86 -0.82 0.31
C THR A 76 17.19 -1.96 -0.65
N GLU A 77 16.36 -3.01 -0.68
CA GLU A 77 16.51 -4.19 -1.55
C GLU A 77 15.73 -4.05 -2.87
N LEU A 78 15.00 -2.93 -3.05
CA LEU A 78 14.22 -2.66 -4.26
C LEU A 78 15.14 -2.35 -5.45
N VAL A 79 15.04 -3.19 -6.49
CA VAL A 79 15.61 -2.89 -7.80
C VAL A 79 14.72 -1.84 -8.47
N HIS A 80 15.32 -0.79 -9.03
CA HIS A 80 14.59 0.36 -9.59
C HIS A 80 13.66 1.05 -8.58
N GLY A 81 14.13 1.25 -7.35
CA GLY A 81 13.37 1.90 -6.28
C GLY A 81 12.82 3.28 -6.66
N GLU A 82 13.42 3.97 -7.62
CA GLU A 82 12.95 5.23 -8.20
C GLU A 82 11.58 5.15 -8.88
N ASN A 83 11.15 3.93 -9.28
CA ASN A 83 9.86 3.70 -9.93
C ASN A 83 8.71 3.51 -8.93
N TYR A 84 9.02 3.45 -7.63
CA TYR A 84 8.03 3.22 -6.58
C TYR A 84 7.78 4.47 -5.76
N LEU A 85 6.52 4.72 -5.42
CA LEU A 85 6.19 5.62 -4.31
C LEU A 85 6.48 4.91 -2.98
N ILE A 86 7.56 5.29 -2.29
CA ILE A 86 7.93 4.71 -1.00
C ILE A 86 7.33 5.52 0.15
N ILE A 87 6.54 4.87 1.00
CA ILE A 87 5.87 5.44 2.18
C ILE A 87 6.38 4.68 3.42
N ARG A 88 6.69 5.41 4.50
CA ARG A 88 7.15 4.85 5.78
C ARG A 88 6.40 5.53 6.92
N GLU A 89 5.72 4.75 7.74
CA GLU A 89 4.96 5.21 8.93
C GLU A 89 5.06 4.20 10.08
#